data_AF-A0A5Q4DQE3-F1
#
_entry.id   AF-A0A5Q4DQE3-F1
#
_cell.length_a   1.000
_cell.length_b   1.000
_cell.length_c   1.000
_cell.angle_alpha   90.00
_cell.angle_beta   90.00
_cell.angle_gamma   90.00
#
_symmetry.space_group_name_H-M   'P 1'
#
loop_
_entity.id
_entity.type
_entity.pdbx_description
1 polymer ?
#
loop_
_entity_poly.entity_id
_entity_poly.type
_entity_poly.pdbx_seq_one_letter_code
_entity_poly.pdbx_strand_id
1 'polypeptide(L)'
;MHKQPVRGGWTVRNAQGNLCAKRELLMSEVKRRSLFVTLFGVLGVAWFGLHAFEYVHARYDGLSAMVPLAPPFGLPGLFELMPHWASIALTVTIWLGLLGSLLLLLGDRASVIVLSLTVVTAIVTGAWAVLALVQGAPAVGSVDPVFFGLGQAAVTVGIWLYARTAKRYGTL
;
A
#
# COMPACT_ATOMS: atom_id res chain seq x y z
N MET A 1 -17.75 -54.30 -39.72
CA MET A 1 -17.20 -54.93 -38.49
C MET A 1 -16.42 -53.87 -37.71
N HIS A 2 -17.02 -53.33 -36.64
CA HIS A 2 -16.43 -52.28 -35.82
C HIS A 2 -15.92 -52.90 -34.51
N LYS A 3 -14.60 -52.84 -34.28
CA LYS A 3 -13.95 -53.36 -33.07
C LYS A 3 -14.19 -52.40 -31.91
N GLN A 4 -14.76 -52.90 -30.82
CA GLN A 4 -14.86 -52.15 -29.56
C GLN A 4 -13.49 -52.07 -28.87
N PRO A 5 -13.11 -50.91 -28.30
CA PRO A 5 -11.90 -50.78 -27.50
C PRO A 5 -12.08 -51.40 -26.11
N VAL A 6 -11.11 -52.25 -25.75
CA VAL A 6 -10.98 -52.94 -24.47
C VAL A 6 -10.74 -51.91 -23.35
N ARG A 7 -11.65 -51.86 -22.38
CA ARG A 7 -11.49 -51.05 -21.16
C ARG A 7 -10.42 -51.68 -20.27
N GLY A 8 -9.23 -51.08 -20.27
CA GLY A 8 -8.14 -51.43 -19.35
C GLY A 8 -8.54 -51.12 -17.91
N GLY A 9 -8.48 -52.14 -17.06
CA GLY A 9 -8.82 -52.06 -15.64
C GLY A 9 -7.87 -51.14 -14.88
N TRP A 10 -8.45 -50.15 -14.20
CA TRP A 10 -7.78 -49.36 -13.18
C TRP A 10 -7.53 -50.21 -11.95
N THR A 11 -6.29 -50.63 -11.72
CA THR A 11 -5.88 -51.34 -10.51
C THR A 11 -5.60 -50.34 -9.39
N VAL A 12 -6.52 -50.31 -8.42
CA VAL A 12 -6.43 -49.50 -7.20
C VAL A 12 -5.46 -50.20 -6.22
N ARG A 13 -4.13 -50.03 -6.39
CA ARG A 13 -3.16 -50.62 -5.43
C ARG A 13 -1.96 -49.76 -5.00
N ASN A 14 -1.88 -48.47 -5.34
CA ASN A 14 -0.72 -47.62 -4.98
C ASN A 14 -1.04 -46.39 -4.09
N ALA A 15 -2.05 -46.44 -3.22
CA ALA A 15 -2.49 -45.26 -2.46
C ALA A 15 -1.71 -44.96 -1.16
N GLN A 16 -0.93 -45.90 -0.61
CA GLN A 16 -0.34 -45.74 0.74
C GLN A 16 1.18 -45.52 0.80
N GLY A 17 1.92 -45.73 -0.30
CA GLY A 17 3.39 -45.62 -0.30
C GLY A 17 3.98 -44.21 -0.37
N ASN A 18 3.15 -43.16 -0.50
CA ASN A 18 3.63 -41.82 -0.85
C ASN A 18 3.39 -40.75 0.22
N LEU A 19 2.94 -41.10 1.43
CA LEU A 19 2.64 -40.11 2.47
C LEU A 19 3.89 -39.39 2.99
N CYS A 20 5.06 -40.06 3.06
CA CYS A 20 6.32 -39.39 3.43
C CYS A 20 6.81 -38.43 2.34
N ALA A 21 6.79 -38.84 1.07
CA ALA A 21 7.16 -37.96 -0.06
C ALA A 21 6.19 -36.78 -0.23
N LYS A 22 4.88 -36.99 0.03
CA LYS A 22 3.89 -35.90 0.06
C LYS A 22 4.18 -34.90 1.18
N ARG A 23 4.73 -35.33 2.32
CA ARG A 23 5.03 -34.44 3.45
C ARG A 23 6.24 -33.54 3.19
N GLU A 24 7.26 -34.03 2.49
CA GLU A 24 8.38 -33.20 2.00
C GLU A 24 7.93 -32.21 0.93
N LEU A 25 7.08 -32.63 -0.01
CA LEU A 25 6.48 -31.72 -1.00
C LEU A 25 5.54 -30.66 -0.37
N LEU A 26 4.81 -31.01 0.69
CA LEU A 26 3.91 -30.07 1.38
C LEU A 26 4.66 -29.12 2.34
N MET A 27 5.85 -29.48 2.84
CA MET A 27 6.65 -28.61 3.70
C MET A 27 7.67 -27.76 2.95
N SER A 28 8.04 -28.09 1.71
CA SER A 28 8.95 -27.26 0.89
C SER A 28 8.34 -25.96 0.36
N GLU A 29 7.02 -25.78 0.48
CA GLU A 29 6.31 -24.59 -0.01
C GLU A 29 5.97 -23.55 1.07
N VAL A 30 6.65 -23.57 2.22
CA VAL A 30 6.70 -22.35 3.04
C VAL A 30 7.61 -21.36 2.30
N LYS A 31 7.04 -20.69 1.30
CA LYS A 31 7.68 -19.63 0.51
C LYS A 31 8.22 -18.61 1.51
N ARG A 32 9.55 -18.63 1.72
CA ARG A 32 10.21 -17.83 2.74
C ARG A 32 9.89 -16.37 2.44
N ARG A 33 9.12 -15.75 3.32
CA ARG A 33 8.68 -14.37 3.12
C ARG A 33 9.91 -13.47 3.10
N SER A 34 10.05 -12.64 2.08
CA SER A 34 11.18 -11.73 1.98
C SER A 34 11.14 -10.72 3.14
N LEU A 35 12.23 -10.62 3.91
CA LEU A 35 12.38 -9.64 5.00
C LEU A 35 12.08 -8.20 4.51
N PHE A 36 12.48 -7.89 3.28
CA PHE A 36 12.25 -6.59 2.68
C PHE A 36 10.76 -6.31 2.42
N VAL A 37 9.95 -7.34 2.11
CA VAL A 37 8.50 -7.15 1.91
C VAL A 37 7.87 -6.69 3.22
N THR A 38 8.28 -7.32 4.32
CA THR A 38 7.85 -6.91 5.66
C THR A 38 8.34 -5.50 6.00
N LEU A 39 9.62 -5.17 5.76
CA LEU A 39 10.17 -3.86 6.07
C LEU A 39 9.42 -2.72 5.33
N PHE A 40 9.30 -2.83 4.01
CA PHE A 40 8.63 -1.79 3.20
C PHE A 40 7.13 -1.74 3.47
N GLY A 41 6.50 -2.89 3.72
CA GLY A 41 5.11 -2.95 4.12
C GLY A 41 4.86 -2.25 5.47
N VAL A 42 5.72 -2.47 6.48
CA VAL A 42 5.59 -1.84 7.80
C VAL A 42 5.83 -0.34 7.69
N LEU A 43 6.86 0.06 6.95
CA LEU A 43 7.16 1.47 6.69
C LEU A 43 5.96 2.18 6.05
N GLY A 44 5.35 1.56 5.03
CA GLY A 44 4.16 2.09 4.37
C GLY A 44 2.96 2.17 5.30
N VAL A 45 2.68 1.12 6.08
CA VAL A 45 1.58 1.14 7.06
C VAL A 45 1.80 2.21 8.13
N ALA A 46 3.02 2.37 8.64
CA ALA A 46 3.32 3.41 9.62
C ALA A 46 3.13 4.80 9.02
N TRP A 47 3.65 5.04 7.82
CA TRP A 47 3.56 6.33 7.12
C TRP A 47 2.11 6.69 6.79
N PHE A 48 1.41 5.86 6.03
CA PHE A 48 0.03 6.15 5.63
C PHE A 48 -0.95 6.01 6.80
N GLY A 49 -0.66 5.16 7.79
CA GLY A 49 -1.45 5.02 9.00
C GLY A 49 -1.41 6.29 9.86
N LEU A 50 -0.23 6.90 10.03
CA LEU A 50 -0.11 8.20 10.69
C LEU A 50 -0.97 9.25 9.99
N HIS A 51 -0.86 9.39 8.66
CA HIS A 51 -1.64 10.38 7.92
C HIS A 51 -3.13 10.06 7.83
N ALA A 52 -3.52 8.78 7.87
CA ALA A 52 -4.92 8.39 7.99
C ALA A 52 -5.48 8.81 9.35
N PHE A 53 -4.71 8.65 10.42
CA PHE A 53 -5.06 9.16 11.74
C PHE A 53 -5.17 10.69 11.75
N GLU A 54 -4.18 11.41 11.20
CA GLU A 54 -4.25 12.88 11.09
C GLU A 54 -5.42 13.36 10.22
N TYR A 55 -5.76 12.62 9.15
CA TYR A 55 -6.93 12.89 8.31
C TYR A 55 -8.23 12.78 9.11
N VAL A 56 -8.41 11.68 9.84
CA VAL A 56 -9.59 11.48 10.69
C VAL A 56 -9.63 12.54 11.79
N HIS A 57 -8.49 12.81 12.44
CA HIS A 57 -8.37 13.88 13.44
C HIS A 57 -8.83 15.24 12.89
N ALA A 58 -8.36 15.62 11.69
CA ALA A 58 -8.70 16.89 11.06
C ALA A 58 -10.16 16.98 10.54
N ARG A 59 -10.85 15.86 10.37
CA ARG A 59 -12.22 15.82 9.82
C ARG A 59 -13.31 15.59 10.88
N TYR A 60 -12.94 15.16 12.08
CA TYR A 60 -13.87 14.82 13.14
C TYR A 60 -13.57 15.64 14.40
N ASP A 61 -14.32 16.73 14.61
CA ASP A 61 -14.15 17.68 15.72
C ASP A 61 -14.14 17.00 17.09
N GLY A 62 -14.99 15.98 17.29
CA GLY A 62 -15.04 15.23 18.53
C GLY A 62 -13.72 14.52 18.87
N LEU A 63 -13.02 13.97 17.86
CA LEU A 63 -11.72 13.36 18.06
C LEU A 63 -10.64 14.43 18.29
N SER A 64 -10.72 15.54 17.57
CA SER A 64 -9.79 16.68 17.73
C SER A 64 -9.84 17.27 19.13
N ALA A 65 -11.04 17.40 19.70
CA ALA A 65 -11.25 17.89 21.06
C ALA A 65 -10.72 16.91 22.14
N MET A 66 -10.79 15.60 21.89
CA MET A 66 -10.32 14.58 22.84
C MET A 66 -8.80 14.40 22.81
N VAL A 67 -8.17 14.54 21.65
CA VAL A 67 -6.74 14.29 21.45
C VAL A 67 -6.14 15.47 20.68
N PRO A 68 -5.81 16.58 21.35
CA PRO A 68 -5.14 17.70 20.69
C PRO A 68 -3.74 17.26 20.24
N LEU A 69 -3.44 17.46 18.95
CA LEU A 69 -2.12 17.18 18.41
C LEU A 69 -1.20 18.38 18.61
N ALA A 70 0.04 18.11 19.02
CA ALA A 70 1.05 19.15 19.13
C ALA A 70 1.51 19.61 17.73
N PRO A 71 1.80 20.89 17.51
CA PRO A 71 2.45 21.32 16.27
C PRO A 71 3.76 20.54 16.01
N PRO A 72 4.10 20.20 14.76
CA PRO A 72 3.39 20.53 13.51
C PRO A 72 2.32 19.50 13.10
N PHE A 73 1.96 18.56 13.97
CA PHE A 73 0.98 17.52 13.64
C PHE A 73 -0.43 18.08 13.50
N GLY A 74 -1.21 17.44 12.64
CA GLY A 74 -2.58 17.85 12.33
C GLY A 74 -2.69 18.52 10.96
N LEU A 75 -3.73 18.13 10.22
CA LEU A 75 -4.00 18.61 8.87
C LEU A 75 -5.14 19.65 8.71
N PRO A 76 -5.81 20.20 9.75
CA PRO A 76 -6.98 21.07 9.52
C PRO A 76 -6.62 22.33 8.74
N GLY A 77 -5.56 23.05 9.13
CA GLY A 77 -5.10 24.23 8.39
C GLY A 77 -4.65 23.93 6.97
N LEU A 78 -4.12 22.71 6.72
CA LEU A 78 -3.79 22.25 5.37
C LEU A 78 -5.05 22.06 4.52
N PHE A 79 -6.08 21.40 5.06
CA PHE A 79 -7.32 21.15 4.35
C PHE A 79 -8.14 22.41 4.08
N GLU A 80 -8.09 23.41 4.96
CA GLU A 80 -8.79 24.69 4.77
C GLU A 80 -8.27 25.49 3.57
N LEU A 81 -6.98 25.40 3.28
CA LEU A 81 -6.34 26.13 2.18
C LEU A 81 -6.21 25.32 0.89
N MET A 82 -6.42 24.00 0.96
CA MET A 82 -6.38 23.14 -0.21
C MET A 82 -7.64 23.29 -1.08
N PRO A 83 -7.52 23.51 -2.39
CA PRO A 83 -8.66 23.41 -3.29
C PRO A 83 -9.20 21.97 -3.28
N HIS A 84 -10.51 21.81 -3.51
CA HIS A 84 -11.18 20.51 -3.38
C HIS A 84 -10.51 19.37 -4.16
N TRP A 85 -10.03 19.63 -5.37
CA TRP A 85 -9.34 18.61 -6.18
C TRP A 85 -8.05 18.09 -5.52
N ALA A 86 -7.28 18.98 -4.88
CA ALA A 86 -6.06 18.61 -4.16
C ALA A 86 -6.43 17.84 -2.88
N SER A 87 -7.50 18.27 -2.18
CA SER A 87 -7.97 17.58 -0.98
C SER A 87 -8.41 16.15 -1.28
N ILE A 88 -9.10 15.95 -2.42
CA ILE A 88 -9.49 14.61 -2.88
C ILE A 88 -8.24 13.79 -3.22
N ALA A 89 -7.29 14.36 -3.97
CA ALA A 89 -6.06 13.67 -4.33
C ALA A 89 -5.25 13.22 -3.09
N LEU A 90 -5.10 14.09 -2.09
CA LEU A 90 -4.41 13.75 -0.84
C LEU A 90 -5.16 12.65 -0.07
N THR A 91 -6.49 12.77 0.03
CA THR A 91 -7.33 11.76 0.70
C THR A 91 -7.16 10.38 0.03
N VAL A 92 -7.22 10.34 -1.29
CA VAL A 92 -7.01 9.10 -2.07
C VAL A 92 -5.60 8.56 -1.88
N THR A 93 -4.59 9.43 -1.84
CA THR A 93 -3.19 9.04 -1.58
C THR A 93 -3.05 8.34 -0.23
N ILE A 94 -3.65 8.90 0.83
CA ILE A 94 -3.58 8.36 2.19
C ILE A 94 -4.23 6.97 2.25
N TRP A 95 -5.48 6.85 1.79
CA TRP A 95 -6.24 5.61 1.93
C TRP A 95 -5.77 4.50 0.98
N LEU A 96 -5.46 4.83 -0.28
CA LEU A 96 -4.89 3.84 -1.20
C LEU A 96 -3.46 3.47 -0.83
N GLY A 97 -2.67 4.40 -0.30
CA GLY A 97 -1.33 4.12 0.20
C GLY A 97 -1.37 3.14 1.38
N LEU A 98 -2.29 3.35 2.32
CA LEU A 98 -2.51 2.45 3.45
C LEU A 98 -2.94 1.06 2.97
N LEU A 99 -3.96 0.98 2.11
CA LEU A 99 -4.43 -0.29 1.53
C LEU A 99 -3.33 -1.01 0.75
N GLY A 100 -2.59 -0.28 -0.09
CA GLY A 100 -1.49 -0.81 -0.88
C GLY A 100 -0.35 -1.37 -0.01
N SER A 101 -0.07 -0.70 1.11
CA SER A 101 0.95 -1.14 2.08
C SER A 101 0.50 -2.37 2.88
N LEU A 102 -0.78 -2.45 3.25
CA LEU A 102 -1.37 -3.64 3.85
C LEU A 102 -1.31 -4.84 2.90
N LEU A 103 -1.74 -4.65 1.65
CA LEU A 103 -1.63 -5.67 0.59
C LEU A 103 -0.18 -6.11 0.37
N LEU A 104 0.77 -5.17 0.45
CA LEU A 104 2.20 -5.47 0.36
C LEU A 104 2.66 -6.38 1.50
N LEU A 105 2.32 -6.10 2.78
CA LEU A 105 2.56 -7.10 3.85
C LEU A 105 1.58 -8.26 3.94
N LEU A 106 0.65 -8.40 3.00
CA LEU A 106 -0.01 -9.69 2.74
C LEU A 106 0.72 -10.48 1.64
N GLY A 107 1.64 -9.86 0.90
CA GLY A 107 2.29 -10.47 -0.26
C GLY A 107 1.39 -10.48 -1.50
N ASP A 108 0.34 -9.66 -1.52
CA ASP A 108 -0.63 -9.63 -2.60
C ASP A 108 -0.09 -8.84 -3.80
N ARG A 109 -0.23 -9.39 -5.01
CA ARG A 109 0.18 -8.75 -6.28
C ARG A 109 -0.67 -7.54 -6.66
N ALA A 110 -1.88 -7.41 -6.10
CA ALA A 110 -2.74 -6.26 -6.23
C ALA A 110 -2.11 -4.99 -5.61
N SER A 111 -1.22 -5.15 -4.62
CA SER A 111 -0.47 -4.03 -4.01
C SER A 111 0.19 -3.14 -5.06
N VAL A 112 0.75 -3.72 -6.13
CA VAL A 112 1.40 -2.96 -7.20
C VAL A 112 0.41 -2.03 -7.89
N ILE A 113 -0.79 -2.50 -8.23
CA ILE A 113 -1.80 -1.68 -8.93
C ILE A 113 -2.30 -0.56 -8.02
N VAL A 114 -2.63 -0.90 -6.76
CA VAL A 114 -3.12 0.08 -5.77
C VAL A 114 -2.06 1.16 -5.49
N LEU A 115 -0.80 0.77 -5.28
CA LEU A 115 0.30 1.71 -5.10
C LEU A 115 0.58 2.54 -6.37
N SER A 116 0.31 2.01 -7.57
CA SER A 116 0.43 2.77 -8.83
C SER A 116 -0.56 3.94 -8.86
N LEU A 117 -1.82 3.68 -8.50
CA LEU A 117 -2.85 4.72 -8.39
C LEU A 117 -2.54 5.72 -7.28
N THR A 118 -1.94 5.23 -6.19
CA THR A 118 -1.44 6.07 -5.10
C THR A 118 -0.35 7.02 -5.60
N VAL A 119 0.60 6.55 -6.41
CA VAL A 119 1.64 7.41 -7.02
C VAL A 119 1.01 8.53 -7.85
N VAL A 120 0.01 8.23 -8.69
CA VAL A 120 -0.65 9.24 -9.52
C VAL A 120 -1.28 10.34 -8.65
N THR A 121 -2.02 9.96 -7.62
CA THR A 121 -2.68 10.91 -6.71
C THR A 121 -1.69 11.67 -5.82
N ALA A 122 -0.57 11.05 -5.44
CA ALA A 122 0.51 11.71 -4.73
C ALA A 122 1.20 12.78 -5.59
N ILE A 123 1.39 12.51 -6.89
CA ILE A 123 1.94 13.49 -7.84
C ILE A 123 0.99 14.69 -7.99
N VAL A 124 -0.32 14.46 -8.08
CA VAL A 124 -1.32 15.56 -8.12
C VAL A 124 -1.25 16.41 -6.85
N THR A 125 -1.10 15.77 -5.69
CA THR A 125 -0.93 16.47 -4.40
C THR A 125 0.38 17.26 -4.36
N GLY A 126 1.48 16.68 -4.84
CA GLY A 126 2.79 17.35 -4.96
C GLY A 126 2.75 18.53 -5.93
N ALA A 127 2.01 18.43 -7.03
CA ALA A 127 1.81 19.54 -7.97
C ALA A 127 1.09 20.71 -7.30
N TRP A 128 0.05 20.45 -6.50
CA TRP A 128 -0.57 21.48 -5.68
C TRP A 128 0.42 22.13 -4.71
N ALA A 129 1.22 21.34 -4.00
CA ALA A 129 2.20 21.87 -3.05
C ALA A 129 3.21 22.83 -3.71
N VAL A 130 3.69 22.50 -4.91
CA VAL A 130 4.56 23.38 -5.70
C VAL A 130 3.82 24.66 -6.12
N LEU A 131 2.55 24.54 -6.54
CA LEU A 131 1.74 25.72 -6.88
C LEU A 131 1.55 26.65 -5.68
N ALA A 132 1.28 26.10 -4.48
CA ALA A 132 1.15 26.87 -3.25
C ALA A 132 2.43 27.66 -2.93
N LEU A 133 3.60 27.04 -3.11
CA LEU A 133 4.89 27.72 -2.95
C LEU A 133 5.06 28.87 -3.94
N VAL A 134 4.77 28.64 -5.23
CA VAL A 134 4.88 29.68 -6.28
C VAL A 134 3.92 30.84 -6.04
N GLN A 135 2.77 30.58 -5.42
CA GLN A 135 1.77 31.59 -5.05
C GLN A 135 2.10 32.32 -3.74
N GLY A 136 3.26 32.06 -3.12
CA GLY A 136 3.70 32.77 -1.92
C GLY A 136 3.10 32.25 -0.62
N ALA A 137 2.64 31.00 -0.58
CA ALA A 137 2.20 30.31 0.63
C ALA A 137 3.25 29.27 1.07
N PRO A 138 4.42 29.68 1.62
CA PRO A 138 5.50 28.76 1.99
C PRO A 138 5.16 27.89 3.21
N ALA A 139 4.17 28.31 4.00
CA ALA A 139 3.65 27.56 5.13
C ALA A 139 2.13 27.66 5.17
N VAL A 140 1.48 26.53 5.41
CA VAL A 140 0.03 26.42 5.56
C VAL A 140 -0.24 25.92 6.97
N GLY A 141 -0.60 26.84 7.86
CA GLY A 141 -0.53 26.59 9.31
C GLY A 141 0.91 26.36 9.76
N SER A 142 1.18 25.21 10.38
CA SER A 142 2.52 24.77 10.80
C SER A 142 3.20 23.80 9.84
N VAL A 143 2.61 23.53 8.68
CA VAL A 143 3.09 22.53 7.71
C VAL A 143 3.68 23.23 6.49
N ASP A 144 4.89 22.83 6.10
CA ASP A 144 5.48 23.17 4.79
C ASP A 144 4.80 22.31 3.71
N PRO A 145 4.01 22.89 2.80
CA PRO A 145 3.29 22.13 1.78
C PRO A 145 4.22 21.36 0.86
N VAL A 146 5.38 21.90 0.52
CA VAL A 146 6.34 21.29 -0.41
C VAL A 146 6.98 20.08 0.24
N PHE A 147 7.48 20.23 1.47
CA PHE A 147 8.06 19.11 2.20
C PHE A 147 7.02 18.00 2.40
N PHE A 148 5.79 18.36 2.79
CA PHE A 148 4.72 17.40 2.98
C PHE A 148 4.31 16.71 1.67
N GLY A 149 3.94 17.48 0.64
CA GLY A 149 3.44 16.96 -0.63
C GLY A 149 4.49 16.18 -1.43
N LEU A 150 5.73 16.67 -1.50
CA LEU A 150 6.81 15.94 -2.17
C LEU A 150 7.31 14.76 -1.33
N GLY A 151 7.29 14.87 0.00
CA GLY A 151 7.58 13.75 0.90
C GLY A 151 6.61 12.59 0.71
N GLN A 152 5.30 12.88 0.63
CA GLN A 152 4.27 11.90 0.28
C GLN A 152 4.56 11.21 -1.06
N ALA A 153 4.86 11.99 -2.10
CA ALA A 153 5.17 11.45 -3.42
C ALA A 153 6.44 10.56 -3.38
N ALA A 154 7.51 11.01 -2.73
CA ALA A 154 8.77 10.28 -2.63
C ALA A 154 8.61 8.94 -1.92
N VAL A 155 7.95 8.92 -0.76
CA VAL A 155 7.68 7.69 0.00
C VAL A 155 6.80 6.73 -0.81
N THR A 156 5.74 7.25 -1.42
CA THR A 156 4.83 6.45 -2.25
C THR A 156 5.55 5.82 -3.44
N VAL A 157 6.38 6.59 -4.16
CA VAL A 157 7.19 6.10 -5.28
C VAL A 157 8.18 5.04 -4.82
N GLY A 158 8.86 5.24 -3.68
CA GLY A 158 9.79 4.26 -3.12
C GLY A 158 9.13 2.92 -2.82
N ILE A 159 7.99 2.94 -2.13
CA ILE A 159 7.23 1.71 -1.80
C ILE A 159 6.68 1.05 -3.07
N TRP A 160 6.17 1.83 -4.03
CA TRP A 160 5.69 1.31 -5.31
C TRP A 160 6.79 0.65 -6.14
N LEU A 161 7.95 1.29 -6.27
CA LEU A 161 9.11 0.73 -6.98
C LEU A 161 9.57 -0.59 -6.33
N TYR A 162 9.57 -0.63 -5.00
CA TYR A 162 9.83 -1.86 -4.26
C TYR A 162 8.80 -2.95 -4.59
N ALA A 163 7.51 -2.66 -4.47
CA ALA A 163 6.44 -3.64 -4.75
C ALA A 163 6.51 -4.16 -6.20
N ARG A 164 6.78 -3.29 -7.17
CA ARG A 164 6.98 -3.67 -8.57
C ARG A 164 8.17 -4.62 -8.74
N THR A 165 9.26 -4.34 -8.04
CA THR A 165 10.48 -5.17 -8.05
C THR A 165 10.23 -6.52 -7.39
N ALA A 166 9.57 -6.53 -6.24
CA ALA A 166 9.18 -7.73 -5.51
C ALA A 166 8.28 -8.65 -6.37
N LYS A 167 7.33 -8.06 -7.12
CA LYS A 167 6.49 -8.79 -8.09
C LYS A 167 7.31 -9.44 -9.20
N ARG A 168 8.29 -8.72 -9.76
CA ARG A 168 9.15 -9.24 -10.85
C ARG A 168 10.01 -10.42 -10.41
N TYR A 169 10.50 -10.38 -9.17
CA TYR A 169 11.28 -11.48 -8.59
C TYR A 169 10.44 -12.60 -7.96
N GLY A 170 9.11 -12.56 -8.10
CA GLY A 170 8.22 -13.59 -7.57
C GLY A 170 8.14 -13.64 -6.03
N THR A 171 8.55 -12.57 -5.35
CA THR A 171 8.54 -12.46 -3.87
C THR A 171 7.22 -11.93 -3.29
N LEU A 172 6.29 -11.51 -4.15
CA LEU A 172 4.85 -11.37 -3.87
C LEU A 172 4.15 -12.68 -4.24
#